data_AF-A0A7C7W9I3-F1
#
_entry.id   AF-A0A7C7W9I3-F1
#
_cell.length_a   1.000
_cell.length_b   1.000
_cell.length_c   1.000
_cell.angle_alpha   90.00
_cell.angle_beta   90.00
_cell.angle_gamma   90.00
#
_symmetry.space_group_name_H-M   'P 1'
#
loop_
_entity.id
_entity.type
_entity.pdbx_description
1 polymer ?
#
loop_
_entity_poly.entity_id
_entity_poly.type
_entity_poly.pdbx_seq_one_letter_code
_entity_poly.pdbx_strand_id
1 'polypeptide(L)'
;MCRMAAMVSLNPLNTNALVGWLSDLALLRDQCDGWGITAYRKKNLVLYFREPTPIWERPSIHFPKANMTIVHVRKASEGSIKFLNSHPFVRIFEGKCWSFCHNGSVNKDLLQKDLDQAEP
;
A
#
# COMPACT_ATOMS: atom_id res chain seq x y z
N MET A 1 -0.91 6.29 -13.61
CA MET A 1 -1.11 5.00 -12.91
C MET A 1 -0.22 4.93 -11.68
N CYS A 2 -0.62 4.20 -10.65
CA CYS A 2 0.15 4.03 -9.41
C CYS A 2 1.41 3.18 -9.63
N ARG A 3 2.27 3.10 -8.62
CA ARG A 3 3.36 2.11 -8.53
C ARG A 3 3.29 1.40 -7.20
N MET A 4 3.71 0.15 -7.19
CA MET A 4 3.73 -0.67 -6.00
C MET A 4 4.82 -1.71 -6.11
N ALA A 5 5.30 -2.14 -4.96
CA ALA A 5 6.29 -3.19 -4.85
C ALA A 5 5.94 -4.06 -3.65
N ALA A 6 6.20 -5.36 -3.77
CA ALA A 6 6.02 -6.30 -2.68
C ALA A 6 7.19 -7.26 -2.60
N MET A 7 7.50 -7.71 -1.40
CA MET A 7 8.46 -8.79 -1.16
C MET A 7 7.86 -9.82 -0.22
N VAL A 8 8.22 -11.09 -0.43
CA VAL A 8 7.87 -12.21 0.45
C VAL A 8 9.11 -13.09 0.60
N SER A 9 9.42 -13.49 1.83
CA SER A 9 10.60 -14.29 2.15
C SER A 9 10.40 -15.12 3.43
N LEU A 10 11.02 -16.30 3.47
CA LEU A 10 11.09 -17.15 4.65
C LEU A 10 11.84 -16.47 5.80
N ASN A 11 12.87 -15.68 5.48
CA ASN A 11 13.68 -14.94 6.45
C ASN A 11 13.36 -13.44 6.38
N PRO A 12 13.26 -12.73 7.52
CA PRO A 12 12.97 -11.29 7.53
C PRO A 12 14.01 -10.48 6.75
N LEU A 13 13.56 -9.76 5.71
CA LEU A 13 14.37 -8.93 4.83
C LEU A 13 14.36 -7.47 5.28
N ASN A 14 15.42 -6.73 4.93
CA ASN A 14 15.48 -5.29 5.15
C ASN A 14 14.51 -4.57 4.19
N THR A 15 13.53 -3.90 4.76
CA THR A 15 12.47 -3.16 4.06
C THR A 15 12.95 -1.84 3.46
N ASN A 16 14.03 -1.25 3.97
CA ASN A 16 14.55 0.04 3.51
C ASN A 16 14.92 0.03 2.02
N ALA A 17 15.49 -1.06 1.52
CA ALA A 17 15.89 -1.16 0.12
C ALA A 17 14.68 -1.09 -0.82
N LEU A 18 13.59 -1.79 -0.48
CA LEU A 18 12.35 -1.79 -1.25
C LEU A 18 11.68 -0.40 -1.24
N VAL A 19 11.62 0.23 -0.06
CA VAL A 19 11.04 1.58 0.11
C VAL A 19 11.87 2.63 -0.61
N GLY A 20 13.21 2.58 -0.48
CA GLY A 20 14.13 3.50 -1.14
C GLY A 20 14.02 3.43 -2.66
N TRP A 21 14.10 2.21 -3.23
CA TRP A 21 13.95 2.01 -4.67
C TRP A 21 12.61 2.54 -5.20
N LEU A 22 11.50 2.26 -4.50
CA LEU A 22 10.20 2.76 -4.94
C LEU A 22 10.08 4.28 -4.77
N SER A 23 10.73 4.85 -3.75
CA SER A 23 10.82 6.29 -3.54
C SER A 23 11.52 7.00 -4.68
N ASP A 24 12.65 6.47 -5.15
CA ASP A 24 13.40 7.04 -6.27
C ASP A 24 12.59 6.95 -7.56
N LEU A 25 11.94 5.79 -7.80
CA LEU A 25 11.06 5.62 -8.95
C LEU A 25 9.88 6.59 -8.93
N ALA A 26 9.28 6.82 -7.76
CA ALA A 26 8.18 7.76 -7.59
C ALA A 26 8.60 9.19 -7.90
N LEU A 27 9.78 9.61 -7.43
CA LEU A 27 10.35 10.94 -7.69
C LEU A 27 10.58 11.14 -9.19
N LEU A 28 11.20 10.15 -9.86
CA LEU A 28 11.44 10.19 -11.32
C LEU A 28 10.16 10.25 -12.16
N ARG A 29 9.02 9.85 -11.60
CA ARG A 29 7.73 9.77 -12.30
C ARG A 29 6.74 10.82 -11.83
N ASP A 30 7.15 11.73 -10.96
CA ASP A 30 6.29 12.76 -10.34
C ASP A 30 4.99 12.16 -9.77
N GLN A 31 5.14 11.15 -8.91
CA GLN A 31 4.03 10.47 -8.25
C GLN A 31 3.94 10.87 -6.79
N CYS A 32 3.20 11.94 -6.55
CA CYS A 32 3.18 12.69 -5.30
C CYS A 32 1.84 12.62 -4.54
N ASP A 33 0.86 11.83 -5.00
CA ASP A 33 -0.53 11.88 -4.50
C ASP A 33 -0.80 10.97 -3.28
N GLY A 34 0.26 10.57 -2.58
CA GLY A 34 0.23 9.71 -1.41
C GLY A 34 1.07 8.44 -1.52
N TRP A 35 1.35 7.83 -0.38
CA TRP A 35 2.04 6.54 -0.30
C TRP A 35 1.62 5.76 0.95
N GLY A 36 2.05 4.51 1.03
CA GLY A 36 1.93 3.74 2.25
C GLY A 36 2.63 2.40 2.18
N ILE A 37 2.70 1.75 3.34
CA ILE A 37 3.40 0.49 3.55
C ILE A 37 2.68 -0.36 4.60
N THR A 38 2.69 -1.66 4.36
CA THR A 38 2.37 -2.69 5.36
C THR A 38 3.51 -3.69 5.42
N ALA A 39 3.96 -4.05 6.61
CA ALA A 39 5.02 -5.05 6.81
C ALA A 39 4.59 -6.09 7.86
N TYR A 40 4.90 -7.36 7.59
CA TYR A 40 4.50 -8.50 8.38
C TYR A 40 5.70 -9.34 8.83
N ARG A 41 5.67 -9.80 10.08
CA ARG A 41 6.66 -10.73 10.66
C ARG A 41 5.94 -11.95 11.23
N LYS A 42 6.32 -13.15 10.78
CA LYS A 42 5.68 -14.43 11.20
C LYS A 42 4.13 -14.35 11.21
N LYS A 43 3.52 -13.74 10.17
CA LYS A 43 2.07 -13.49 9.98
C LYS A 43 1.45 -12.31 10.75
N ASN A 44 2.18 -11.65 11.63
CA ASN A 44 1.68 -10.47 12.35
C ASN A 44 2.01 -9.20 11.60
N LEU A 45 1.04 -8.29 11.48
CA LEU A 45 1.28 -6.93 10.97
C LEU A 45 2.10 -6.16 12.00
N VAL A 46 3.32 -5.75 11.64
CA VAL A 46 4.27 -5.05 12.52
C VAL A 46 4.50 -3.59 12.13
N LEU A 47 4.10 -3.21 10.91
CA LEU A 47 4.09 -1.83 10.46
C LEU A 47 2.90 -1.62 9.54
N TYR A 48 2.14 -0.56 9.78
CA TYR A 48 1.14 -0.04 8.86
C TYR A 48 1.19 1.48 8.89
N PHE A 49 1.55 2.08 7.77
CA PHE A 49 1.73 3.51 7.64
C PHE A 49 1.22 3.99 6.29
N ARG A 50 0.56 5.15 6.26
CA ARG A 50 0.10 5.79 5.02
C ARG A 50 0.10 7.29 5.18
N GLU A 51 0.37 8.01 4.10
CA GLU A 51 0.28 9.46 4.04
C GLU A 51 -0.25 9.92 2.67
N PRO A 52 -0.84 11.13 2.60
CA PRO A 52 -1.19 11.77 1.34
C PRO A 52 -0.02 12.56 0.71
N THR A 53 1.13 12.62 1.37
CA THR A 53 2.35 13.28 0.89
C THR A 53 3.14 12.35 -0.04
N PRO A 54 4.17 12.86 -0.75
CA PRO A 54 5.08 12.02 -1.50
C PRO A 54 5.94 11.12 -0.62
N ILE A 55 6.27 9.93 -1.11
CA ILE A 55 7.12 8.96 -0.37
C ILE A 55 8.56 9.44 -0.12
N TRP A 56 9.08 10.35 -0.93
CA TRP A 56 10.40 10.94 -0.73
C TRP A 56 10.42 12.00 0.38
N GLU A 57 9.25 12.49 0.81
CA GLU A 57 9.08 13.39 1.95
C GLU A 57 8.69 12.64 3.23
N ARG A 58 8.77 11.30 3.21
CA ARG A 58 8.44 10.47 4.37
C ARG A 58 9.19 10.92 5.63
N PRO A 59 8.55 10.86 6.81
CA PRO A 59 9.26 11.11 8.05
C PRO A 59 10.34 10.05 8.29
N SER A 60 11.25 10.30 9.23
CA SER A 60 12.27 9.34 9.66
C SER A 60 11.62 8.15 10.37
N ILE A 61 11.14 7.17 9.59
CA ILE A 61 10.48 5.96 10.07
C ILE A 61 11.51 4.83 10.14
N HIS A 62 11.53 4.10 11.26
CA HIS A 62 12.25 2.83 11.32
C HIS A 62 11.45 1.74 10.61
N PHE A 63 11.91 1.33 9.42
CA PHE A 63 11.31 0.21 8.72
C PHE A 63 11.85 -1.12 9.27
N PRO A 64 11.00 -1.97 9.90
CA PRO A 64 11.45 -3.21 10.51
C PRO A 64 11.81 -4.24 9.44
N LYS A 65 12.71 -5.18 9.78
CA LYS A 65 12.87 -6.38 8.94
C LYS A 65 11.57 -7.19 8.93
N ALA A 66 11.15 -7.64 7.75
CA ALA A 66 9.85 -8.26 7.56
C ALA A 66 9.91 -9.46 6.62
N ASN A 67 9.04 -10.44 6.86
CA ASN A 67 8.84 -11.59 5.97
C ASN A 67 8.03 -11.20 4.74
N MET A 68 7.10 -10.27 4.90
CA MET A 68 6.27 -9.77 3.81
C MET A 68 6.11 -8.27 3.95
N THR A 69 6.30 -7.55 2.85
CA THR A 69 6.08 -6.10 2.81
C THR A 69 5.40 -5.76 1.51
N ILE A 70 4.44 -4.84 1.57
CA ILE A 70 3.82 -4.22 0.41
C ILE A 70 3.96 -2.71 0.61
N VAL A 71 4.46 -2.02 -0.40
CA VAL A 71 4.56 -0.55 -0.45
C VAL A 71 3.88 -0.05 -1.71
N HIS A 72 3.15 1.06 -1.59
CA HIS A 72 2.36 1.66 -2.66
C HIS A 72 2.66 3.16 -2.75
N VAL A 73 2.78 3.66 -3.97
CA VAL A 73 2.82 5.07 -4.31
C VAL A 73 1.63 5.37 -5.20
N ARG A 74 0.81 6.31 -4.75
CA ARG A 74 -0.44 6.70 -5.40
C ARG A 74 -0.18 7.75 -6.48
N LYS A 75 -0.84 7.55 -7.62
CA LYS A 75 -1.13 8.62 -8.60
C LYS A 75 -2.65 8.69 -8.72
N ALA A 76 -3.24 9.78 -8.27
CA ALA A 76 -4.68 9.95 -8.21
C ALA A 76 -5.23 10.14 -9.63
N SER A 77 -6.02 9.17 -10.11
CA SER A 77 -6.92 9.33 -11.26
C SER A 77 -8.31 9.80 -10.81
N GLU A 78 -8.72 9.39 -9.61
CA GLU A 78 -10.00 9.71 -8.99
C GLU A 78 -9.85 9.92 -7.48
N GLY A 79 -10.77 10.72 -6.92
CA GLY A 79 -10.86 11.00 -5.49
C GLY A 79 -9.79 11.98 -5.00
N SER A 80 -10.11 12.72 -3.95
CA SER A 80 -9.20 13.73 -3.37
C SER A 80 -7.87 13.11 -2.88
N ILE A 81 -6.80 13.90 -2.85
CA ILE A 81 -5.53 13.55 -2.21
C ILE A 81 -5.72 13.59 -0.69
N LYS A 82 -6.03 12.43 -0.09
CA LYS A 82 -6.32 12.28 1.34
C LYS A 82 -5.81 10.92 1.82
N PHE A 83 -5.43 10.86 3.10
CA PHE A 83 -5.00 9.62 3.77
C PHE A 83 -5.95 8.43 3.52
N LEU A 84 -7.27 8.68 3.55
CA LEU A 84 -8.29 7.65 3.34
C LEU A 84 -8.19 6.96 1.96
N ASN A 85 -7.58 7.61 0.97
CA ASN A 85 -7.44 7.09 -0.39
C ASN A 85 -6.04 6.53 -0.69
N SER A 86 -5.09 6.64 0.25
CA SER A 86 -3.76 6.05 0.11
C SER A 86 -3.83 4.55 0.39
N HIS A 87 -3.13 3.75 -0.40
CA HIS A 87 -2.97 2.31 -0.15
C HIS A 87 -1.74 2.06 0.75
N PRO A 88 -1.57 0.88 1.36
CA PRO A 88 -2.47 -0.29 1.35
C PRO A 88 -3.73 -0.14 2.21
N PHE A 89 -4.84 -0.77 1.82
CA PHE A 89 -6.00 -0.93 2.70
C PHE A 89 -5.86 -2.17 3.56
N VAL A 90 -6.20 -2.05 4.85
CA VAL A 90 -6.06 -3.14 5.81
C VAL A 90 -7.40 -3.51 6.43
N ARG A 91 -7.72 -4.80 6.48
CA ARG A 91 -8.90 -5.36 7.17
C ARG A 91 -8.55 -6.60 7.94
N ILE A 92 -9.29 -6.86 9.02
CA ILE A 92 -9.27 -8.16 9.70
C ILE A 92 -10.42 -8.98 9.11
N PHE A 93 -10.10 -10.17 8.62
CA PHE A 93 -11.07 -11.11 8.07
C PHE A 93 -10.63 -12.52 8.45
N GLU A 94 -11.55 -13.33 8.98
CA GLU A 94 -11.29 -14.68 9.51
C GLU A 94 -10.09 -14.74 10.49
N GLY A 95 -10.03 -13.79 11.41
CA GLY A 95 -8.97 -13.71 12.43
C GLY A 95 -7.58 -13.37 11.89
N LYS A 96 -7.46 -12.97 10.61
CA LYS A 96 -6.19 -12.60 9.98
C LYS A 96 -6.23 -11.16 9.47
N CYS A 97 -5.08 -10.50 9.52
CA CYS A 97 -4.91 -9.17 8.97
C CYS A 97 -4.55 -9.24 7.48
N TRP A 98 -5.43 -8.73 6.62
CA TRP A 98 -5.28 -8.67 5.17
C TRP A 98 -4.91 -7.26 4.75
N SER A 99 -3.87 -7.15 3.90
CA SER A 99 -3.48 -5.91 3.23
C SER A 99 -3.77 -6.02 1.75
N PHE A 100 -4.41 -4.99 1.18
CA PHE A 100 -4.79 -4.94 -0.21
C PHE A 100 -4.31 -3.65 -0.88
N CYS A 101 -3.90 -3.79 -2.13
CA CYS A 101 -3.27 -2.75 -2.93
C CYS A 101 -3.80 -2.86 -4.36
N HIS A 102 -4.35 -1.76 -4.90
CA HIS A 102 -4.80 -1.70 -6.30
C HIS A 102 -3.92 -0.78 -7.14
N ASN A 103 -3.72 -1.17 -8.40
CA ASN A 103 -3.11 -0.31 -9.41
C ASN A 103 -3.97 -0.28 -10.68
N GLY A 104 -4.86 0.70 -10.73
CA GLY A 104 -5.75 0.91 -11.86
C GLY A 104 -6.98 1.71 -11.43
N SER A 105 -7.99 1.71 -12.29
CA SER A 105 -9.32 2.22 -12.00
C SER A 105 -10.33 1.08 -12.06
N VAL A 106 -11.44 1.22 -11.36
CA VAL A 106 -12.58 0.29 -11.39
C VAL A 106 -13.83 1.12 -11.65
N ASN A 107 -14.72 0.62 -12.51
CA ASN A 107 -16.04 1.22 -12.66
C ASN A 107 -16.87 0.91 -11.39
N LYS A 108 -17.10 1.93 -10.56
CA LYS A 108 -17.75 1.80 -9.26
C LYS A 108 -19.21 1.39 -9.37
N ASP A 109 -19.91 1.82 -10.43
CA ASP A 109 -21.31 1.48 -10.64
C ASP A 109 -21.49 0.00 -10.98
N LEU A 110 -20.57 -0.55 -11.78
CA LEU A 110 -20.55 -1.99 -12.05
C LEU A 110 -20.17 -2.79 -10.80
N LEU A 111 -19.14 -2.35 -10.08
CA LEU A 111 -18.73 -3.02 -8.84
C LEU A 111 -19.85 -3.02 -7.80
N GLN A 112 -20.58 -1.92 -7.63
CA GLN A 112 -21.69 -1.86 -6.68
C GLN A 112 -22.80 -2.83 -7.05
N LYS A 113 -23.16 -2.94 -8.33
CA LYS A 113 -24.16 -3.90 -8.81
C LYS A 113 -23.75 -5.35 -8.53
N ASP A 114 -22.47 -5.68 -8.67
CA ASP A 114 -21.95 -7.02 -8.38
C ASP A 114 -21.98 -7.30 -6.87
N LEU A 115 -21.63 -6.31 -6.05
CA LEU A 115 -21.69 -6.42 -4.58
C LEU A 115 -23.12 -6.58 -4.07
N ASP A 116 -24.08 -5.86 -4.65
CA ASP A 116 -25.50 -5.95 -4.27
C ASP A 116 -26.11 -7.33 -4.63
N GLN A 117 -25.53 -8.04 -5.60
CA GLN A 117 -25.95 -9.38 -6.03
C GLN A 117 -25.22 -10.51 -5.29
N ALA A 118 -24.14 -10.20 -4.59
CA ALA A 118 -23.43 -11.18 -3.78
C ALA A 118 -24.24 -11.46 -2.50
N GLU A 119 -24.70 -12.71 -2.32
CA GLU A 119 -25.26 -13.13 -1.04
C GLU A 119 -24.18 -13.02 0.06
N PRO A 120 -24.57 -12.64 1.30
CA PRO A 120 -23.65 -12.47 2.41
C PRO A 120 -22.92 -13.75 2.83
#